data_AF-A0A3D5AXB8-F1
#
_entry.id   AF-A0A3D5AXB8-F1
#
_cell.length_a   1.000
_cell.length_b   1.000
_cell.length_c   1.000
_cell.angle_alpha   90.00
_cell.angle_beta   90.00
_cell.angle_gamma   90.00
#
_symmetry.space_group_name_H-M   'P 1'
#
loop_
_entity.id
_entity.type
_entity.pdbx_description
1 polymer ?
#
loop_
_entity_poly.entity_id
_entity_poly.type
_entity_poly.pdbx_seq_one_letter_code
_entity_poly.pdbx_strand_id
1 'polypeptide(L)'
;MTPAGFARGSVFLRESARIREQAFLDRVARELEEQVLIVSAQGSEIGTEKKEAILEAQTLLKQIRATKALGRVAIKLDRLLDGEVEQDIALLDGDSILIPQKPGEVTVTGQVYFPTSHLYVKSYGRDDYVSKSGGVTER
;
A
#
# COMPACT_ATOMS: atom_id res chain seq x y z
N MET A 1 -14.91 16.54 -16.08
CA MET A 1 -14.93 15.25 -15.35
C MET A 1 -16.33 14.66 -15.42
N THR A 2 -16.47 13.33 -15.51
CA THR A 2 -17.78 12.71 -15.31
C THR A 2 -18.21 12.85 -13.85
N PRO A 3 -19.51 12.97 -13.55
CA PRO A 3 -20.00 13.11 -12.17
C PRO A 3 -19.60 11.97 -11.21
N ALA A 4 -19.19 10.81 -11.76
CA ALA A 4 -18.82 9.61 -10.99
C ALA A 4 -17.30 9.46 -10.71
N GLY A 5 -16.46 10.29 -11.33
CA GLY A 5 -15.00 10.20 -11.18
C GLY A 5 -14.50 10.81 -9.87
N PHE A 6 -13.64 10.09 -9.15
CA PHE A 6 -13.10 10.52 -7.85
C PHE A 6 -11.67 11.07 -7.99
N ALA A 7 -11.53 12.37 -8.23
CA ALA A 7 -10.22 13.03 -8.40
C ALA A 7 -9.27 12.80 -7.22
N ARG A 8 -9.77 12.87 -5.99
CA ARG A 8 -8.95 12.65 -4.77
C ARG A 8 -8.40 11.23 -4.63
N GLY A 9 -8.99 10.26 -5.33
CA GLY A 9 -8.50 8.88 -5.38
C GLY A 9 -7.71 8.57 -6.64
N SER A 10 -7.41 9.57 -7.48
CA SER A 10 -6.67 9.34 -8.71
C SER A 10 -5.26 8.83 -8.42
N VAL A 11 -4.84 7.85 -9.21
CA VAL A 11 -3.52 7.24 -9.11
C VAL A 11 -2.74 7.62 -10.36
N PHE A 12 -1.60 8.30 -10.17
CA PHE A 12 -0.67 8.57 -11.26
C PHE A 12 0.37 7.46 -11.34
N LEU A 13 0.54 6.90 -12.53
CA LEU A 13 1.49 5.84 -12.84
C LEU A 13 2.56 6.39 -13.76
N ARG A 14 3.82 6.20 -13.36
CA ARG A 14 4.98 6.67 -14.11
C ARG A 14 6.03 5.57 -14.19
N GLU A 15 6.55 5.35 -15.40
CA GLU A 15 7.55 4.31 -15.63
C GLU A 15 8.84 4.54 -14.81
N SER A 16 9.33 5.78 -14.72
CA SER A 16 10.52 6.06 -13.92
C SER A 16 10.31 5.79 -12.42
N ALA A 17 9.08 5.97 -11.92
CA ALA A 17 8.73 5.60 -10.56
C ALA A 17 8.67 4.07 -10.39
N ARG A 18 8.11 3.36 -11.37
CA ARG A 18 8.09 1.88 -11.41
C ARG A 18 9.49 1.30 -11.33
N ILE A 19 10.43 1.84 -12.11
CA ILE A 19 11.83 1.40 -12.12
C ILE A 19 12.49 1.61 -10.75
N ARG A 20 12.30 2.79 -10.14
CA ARG A 20 12.86 3.08 -8.80
C ARG A 20 12.27 2.18 -7.71
N GLU A 21 10.96 1.99 -7.74
CA GLU A 21 10.24 1.12 -6.80
C GLU A 21 10.70 -0.34 -6.95
N GLN A 22 10.85 -0.84 -8.19
CA GLN A 22 11.35 -2.20 -8.43
C GLN A 22 12.79 -2.36 -7.93
N ALA A 23 13.68 -1.41 -8.24
CA ALA A 23 15.06 -1.45 -7.78
C ALA A 23 15.16 -1.43 -6.24
N PHE A 24 14.24 -0.74 -5.56
CA PHE A 24 14.13 -0.77 -4.11
C PHE A 24 13.67 -2.14 -3.60
N LEU A 25 12.60 -2.71 -4.15
CA LEU A 25 12.11 -4.05 -3.78
C LEU A 25 13.20 -5.11 -3.96
N ASP A 26 13.92 -5.06 -5.08
CA ASP A 26 15.00 -6.00 -5.38
C ASP A 26 16.16 -5.87 -4.38
N ARG A 27 16.46 -4.64 -3.93
CA ARG A 27 17.49 -4.38 -2.92
C ARG A 27 17.08 -4.95 -1.57
N VAL A 28 15.87 -4.64 -1.11
CA VAL A 28 15.34 -5.14 0.15
C VAL A 28 15.26 -6.67 0.16
N ALA A 29 14.86 -7.28 -0.97
CA ALA A 29 14.83 -8.73 -1.11
C ALA A 29 16.23 -9.36 -0.95
N ARG A 30 17.26 -8.77 -1.56
CA ARG A 30 18.65 -9.25 -1.42
C ARG A 30 19.17 -9.11 0.01
N GLU A 31 18.95 -7.96 0.63
CA GLU A 31 19.38 -7.72 2.02
C GLU A 31 18.73 -8.73 2.98
N LEU A 32 17.44 -9.02 2.81
CA LEU A 32 16.75 -10.01 3.64
C LEU A 32 17.28 -11.43 3.41
N GLU A 33 17.56 -11.80 2.15
CA GLU A 33 18.12 -13.11 1.80
C GLU A 33 19.50 -13.33 2.42
N GLU A 34 20.37 -12.31 2.40
CA GLU A 34 21.69 -12.35 3.06
C GLU A 34 21.56 -12.53 4.57
N GLN A 35 20.64 -11.81 5.21
CA GLN A 35 20.38 -11.96 6.66
C GLN A 35 19.91 -13.37 7.01
N VAL A 36 18.99 -13.95 6.23
CA VAL A 36 18.51 -15.32 6.42
C VAL A 36 19.64 -16.33 6.24
N LEU A 37 20.53 -16.13 5.27
CA LEU A 37 21.69 -17.00 5.05
C LEU A 37 22.66 -16.95 6.24
N ILE A 38 22.98 -15.76 6.76
CA ILE A 38 23.87 -15.60 7.91
C ILE A 38 23.28 -16.28 9.15
N VAL A 39 21.99 -16.05 9.43
CA VAL A 39 21.31 -16.63 10.59
C VAL A 39 21.21 -18.15 10.48
N SER A 40 20.96 -18.69 9.27
CA SER A 40 20.95 -20.15 9.06
C SER A 40 22.34 -20.79 9.14
N ALA A 41 23.39 -20.10 8.69
CA ALA A 41 24.78 -20.60 8.73
C ALA A 41 25.40 -20.61 10.14
N GLN A 42 24.96 -19.76 11.06
CA GLN A 42 25.39 -19.75 12.47
C GLN A 42 24.78 -20.89 13.32
N GLY A 43 24.15 -21.88 12.68
CA GLY A 43 23.22 -22.83 13.27
C GLY A 43 23.79 -24.11 13.89
N SER A 44 24.84 -24.06 14.72
CA SER A 44 25.24 -25.24 15.53
C SER A 44 24.31 -25.52 16.72
N GLU A 45 23.44 -24.58 17.13
CA GLU A 45 22.41 -24.81 18.16
C GLU A 45 21.12 -24.04 17.82
N ILE A 46 20.29 -24.59 16.95
CA ILE A 46 19.02 -23.96 16.55
C ILE A 46 17.88 -24.41 17.48
N GLY A 47 17.55 -23.57 18.46
CA GLY A 47 16.28 -23.65 19.19
C GLY A 47 15.07 -23.45 18.26
N THR A 48 13.91 -23.99 18.62
CA THR A 48 12.66 -23.95 17.83
C THR A 48 12.27 -22.53 17.37
N GLU A 49 12.48 -21.52 18.21
CA GLU A 49 12.16 -20.11 17.92
C GLU A 49 12.93 -19.55 16.71
N LYS A 50 14.22 -19.91 16.54
CA LYS A 50 15.01 -19.44 15.38
C LYS A 50 14.54 -20.08 14.07
N LYS A 51 14.01 -21.32 14.09
CA LYS A 51 13.47 -21.96 12.88
C LYS A 51 12.20 -21.26 12.41
N GLU A 52 11.33 -20.89 13.33
CA GLU A 52 10.09 -20.18 13.02
C GLU A 52 10.37 -18.81 12.39
N ALA A 53 11.27 -18.02 12.98
CA ALA A 53 11.68 -16.73 12.42
C ALA A 53 12.27 -16.84 11.00
N ILE A 54 13.06 -17.90 10.72
CA ILE A 54 13.60 -18.17 9.37
C ILE A 54 12.48 -18.50 8.38
N LEU A 55 11.49 -19.30 8.78
CA LEU A 55 10.36 -19.68 7.91
C LEU A 55 9.46 -18.47 7.60
N GLU A 56 9.24 -17.60 8.57
CA GLU A 56 8.53 -16.32 8.37
C GLU A 56 9.29 -15.41 7.42
N ALA A 57 10.60 -15.24 7.63
CA ALA A 57 11.44 -14.42 6.75
C ALA A 57 11.47 -14.95 5.31
N GLN A 58 11.51 -16.27 5.11
CA GLN A 58 11.39 -16.89 3.78
C GLN A 58 10.03 -16.64 3.13
N THR A 59 8.95 -16.65 3.92
CA THR A 59 7.59 -16.36 3.44
C THR A 59 7.49 -14.90 3.01
N LEU A 60 8.01 -13.97 3.81
CA LEU A 60 8.06 -12.56 3.47
C LEU A 60 8.90 -12.31 2.20
N LEU A 61 10.07 -12.96 2.07
CA LEU A 61 10.91 -12.87 0.88
C LEU A 61 10.16 -13.31 -0.38
N LYS A 62 9.38 -14.39 -0.31
CA LYS A 62 8.52 -14.84 -1.42
C LYS A 62 7.47 -13.79 -1.78
N GLN A 63 6.84 -13.16 -0.79
CA GLN A 63 5.85 -12.10 -1.02
C GLN A 63 6.47 -10.86 -1.68
N ILE A 64 7.66 -10.43 -1.23
CA ILE A 64 8.38 -9.30 -1.83
C ILE A 64 8.73 -9.60 -3.29
N ARG A 65 9.28 -10.79 -3.59
CA ARG A 65 9.62 -11.20 -4.96
C ARG A 65 8.41 -11.37 -5.87
N ALA A 66 7.26 -11.74 -5.33
CA ALA A 66 6.01 -11.85 -6.08
C ALA A 66 5.37 -10.48 -6.37
N THR A 67 5.72 -9.45 -5.60
CA THR A 67 5.18 -8.10 -5.75
C THR A 67 5.83 -7.40 -6.94
N LYS A 68 5.00 -6.84 -7.83
CA LYS A 68 5.47 -6.02 -8.96
C LYS A 68 5.30 -4.55 -8.63
N ALA A 69 6.34 -3.76 -8.87
CA ALA A 69 6.25 -2.32 -8.80
C ALA A 69 5.19 -1.78 -9.77
N LEU A 70 4.36 -0.86 -9.30
CA LEU A 70 3.31 -0.22 -10.11
C LEU A 70 3.74 1.17 -10.59
N GLY A 71 4.71 1.79 -9.91
CA GLY A 71 5.17 3.14 -10.24
C GLY A 71 4.17 4.21 -9.82
N ARG A 72 3.51 4.01 -8.67
CA ARG A 72 2.51 4.92 -8.15
C ARG A 72 3.16 6.20 -7.62
N VAL A 73 2.67 7.34 -8.10
CA VAL A 73 3.06 8.67 -7.65
C VAL A 73 1.82 9.34 -7.05
N ALA A 74 1.97 9.88 -5.83
CA ALA A 74 0.90 10.63 -5.18
C ALA A 74 0.83 12.04 -5.79
N ILE A 75 -0.31 12.38 -6.40
CA ILE A 75 -0.58 13.72 -6.95
C ILE A 75 -1.90 14.24 -6.39
N LYS A 76 -2.00 15.57 -6.22
CA LYS A 76 -3.24 16.24 -5.83
C LYS A 76 -4.01 16.69 -7.07
N LEU A 77 -4.62 15.73 -7.77
CA LEU A 77 -5.30 15.99 -9.04
C LEU A 77 -6.49 16.94 -8.90
N ASP A 78 -7.17 16.93 -7.75
CA ASP A 78 -8.25 17.87 -7.46
C ASP A 78 -7.76 19.33 -7.49
N ARG A 79 -6.61 19.61 -6.87
CA ARG A 79 -6.03 20.95 -6.83
C ARG A 79 -5.51 21.42 -8.19
N LEU A 80 -4.97 20.50 -8.98
CA LEU A 80 -4.56 20.77 -10.36
C LEU A 80 -5.75 21.20 -11.23
N LEU A 81 -6.91 20.57 -11.04
CA LEU A 81 -8.13 20.92 -11.77
C LEU A 81 -8.69 22.29 -11.35
N ASP A 82 -8.47 22.70 -10.10
CA ASP A 82 -8.88 24.00 -9.57
C ASP A 82 -7.90 25.15 -9.96
N GLY A 83 -6.83 24.83 -10.70
CA GLY A 83 -5.89 25.82 -11.24
C GLY A 83 -4.70 26.16 -10.34
N GLU A 84 -4.42 25.37 -9.29
CA GLU A 84 -3.20 25.53 -8.49
C GLU A 84 -1.96 25.06 -9.26
N VAL A 85 -1.26 26.00 -9.89
CA VAL A 85 -0.08 25.75 -10.74
C VAL A 85 1.16 25.28 -9.95
N GLU A 86 1.20 25.48 -8.64
CA GLU A 86 2.32 25.04 -7.79
C GLU A 86 2.46 23.51 -7.70
N GLN A 87 1.42 22.77 -8.08
CA GLN A 87 1.44 21.31 -8.12
C GLN A 87 1.64 20.76 -9.54
N ASP A 88 1.90 21.62 -10.53
CA ASP A 88 1.94 21.20 -11.94
C ASP A 88 3.12 20.24 -12.20
N ILE A 89 2.82 19.13 -12.86
CA ILE A 89 3.78 18.05 -13.10
C ILE A 89 3.96 17.92 -14.60
N ALA A 90 5.20 18.09 -15.04
CA ALA A 90 5.57 17.74 -16.41
C ALA A 90 5.28 16.26 -16.67
N LEU A 91 4.39 16.00 -17.62
CA LEU A 91 4.07 14.66 -18.09
C LEU A 91 5.18 14.17 -19.01
N LEU A 92 5.53 12.90 -18.85
CA LEU A 92 6.45 12.18 -19.72
C LEU A 92 5.67 11.19 -20.58
N ASP A 93 6.29 10.74 -21.65
CA ASP A 93 5.71 9.69 -22.49
C ASP A 93 5.43 8.42 -21.65
N GLY A 94 4.28 7.79 -21.89
CA GLY A 94 3.82 6.61 -21.17
C GLY A 94 3.23 6.87 -19.76
N ASP A 95 3.20 8.11 -19.28
CA ASP A 95 2.52 8.42 -18.02
C ASP A 95 1.01 8.15 -18.13
N SER A 96 0.42 7.53 -17.10
CA SER A 96 -0.99 7.15 -17.09
C SER A 96 -1.68 7.63 -15.80
N ILE A 97 -2.87 8.21 -15.93
CA ILE A 97 -3.71 8.59 -14.78
C ILE A 97 -4.90 7.65 -14.71
N LEU A 98 -5.03 6.93 -13.60
CA LEU A 98 -6.20 6.12 -13.28
C LEU A 98 -7.13 6.92 -12.36
N ILE A 99 -8.33 7.25 -12.84
CA ILE A 99 -9.36 7.91 -12.02
C ILE A 99 -10.40 6.84 -11.63
N PRO A 100 -10.41 6.41 -10.36
CA PRO A 100 -11.41 5.44 -9.91
C PRO A 100 -12.79 6.08 -9.83
N GLN A 101 -13.81 5.24 -9.85
CA GLN A 101 -15.15 5.66 -9.45
C GLN A 101 -15.17 5.95 -7.96
N LYS A 102 -16.02 6.89 -7.54
CA LYS A 102 -16.21 7.15 -6.12
C LYS A 102 -16.75 5.88 -5.44
N PRO A 103 -16.02 5.27 -4.49
CA PRO A 103 -16.50 4.08 -3.80
C PRO A 103 -17.77 4.41 -3.01
N GLY A 104 -18.75 3.53 -3.09
CA GLY A 104 -20.01 3.62 -2.34
C GLY A 104 -19.94 3.01 -0.94
N GLU A 105 -18.74 2.61 -0.51
CA GLU A 105 -18.50 1.94 0.77
C GLU A 105 -17.22 2.46 1.44
N VAL A 106 -17.15 2.24 2.76
CA VAL A 106 -16.02 2.54 3.63
C VAL A 106 -15.57 1.23 4.25
N THR A 107 -14.36 0.80 3.92
CA THR A 107 -13.73 -0.38 4.49
C THR A 107 -12.98 -0.01 5.77
N VAL A 108 -13.27 -0.72 6.86
CA VAL A 108 -12.60 -0.55 8.15
C VAL A 108 -11.69 -1.76 8.38
N THR A 109 -10.40 -1.49 8.59
CA THR A 109 -9.35 -2.50 8.79
C THR A 109 -8.42 -2.08 9.92
N GLY A 110 -7.74 -3.06 10.53
CA GLY A 110 -6.77 -2.83 11.60
C GLY A 110 -7.23 -3.41 12.93
N GLN A 111 -6.85 -2.75 14.04
CA GLN A 111 -7.21 -3.13 15.41
C GLN A 111 -8.65 -2.73 15.75
N VAL A 112 -9.60 -3.40 15.08
CA VAL A 112 -11.03 -3.29 15.34
C VAL A 112 -11.61 -4.67 15.55
N TYR A 113 -12.73 -4.77 16.27
CA TYR A 113 -13.32 -6.07 16.57
C TYR A 113 -13.79 -6.81 15.31
N PHE A 114 -14.32 -6.07 14.33
CA PHE A 114 -14.84 -6.64 13.08
C PHE A 114 -14.36 -5.86 11.85
N PRO A 115 -13.20 -6.21 11.27
CA PRO A 115 -12.74 -5.63 10.01
C PRO A 115 -13.73 -5.94 8.87
N THR A 116 -14.47 -4.95 8.37
CA THR A 116 -15.50 -5.12 7.34
C THR A 116 -15.75 -3.84 6.54
N SER A 117 -16.48 -3.96 5.44
CA SER A 117 -16.95 -2.83 4.62
C SER A 117 -18.37 -2.42 4.99
N HIS A 118 -18.61 -1.12 5.10
CA HIS A 118 -19.92 -0.53 5.36
C HIS A 118 -20.32 0.40 4.21
N LEU A 119 -21.62 0.46 3.87
CA LEU A 119 -22.09 1.44 2.88
C LEU A 119 -21.80 2.87 3.34
N TYR A 120 -21.36 3.71 2.41
CA TYR A 120 -21.06 5.11 2.68
C TYR A 120 -22.34 5.91 2.91
N VAL A 121 -22.43 6.51 4.09
CA VAL A 121 -23.48 7.44 4.50
C VAL A 121 -22.85 8.81 4.74
N LYS A 122 -23.39 9.85 4.08
CA LYS A 122 -22.85 11.22 4.11
C LYS A 122 -22.80 11.84 5.53
N SER A 123 -23.72 11.44 6.41
CA SER A 123 -23.79 11.94 7.79
C SER A 123 -22.81 11.27 8.76
N TYR A 124 -22.15 10.18 8.35
CA TYR A 124 -21.22 9.45 9.22
C TYR A 124 -19.80 10.00 9.08
N GLY A 125 -19.18 10.25 10.22
CA GLY A 125 -17.76 10.51 10.36
C GLY A 125 -16.95 9.22 10.51
N ARG A 126 -15.64 9.37 10.69
CA ARG A 126 -14.71 8.25 10.92
C ARG A 126 -15.18 7.34 12.07
N ASP A 127 -15.51 7.95 13.21
CA ASP A 127 -15.78 7.23 14.45
C ASP A 127 -17.07 6.41 14.39
N ASP A 128 -18.06 6.85 13.59
CA ASP A 128 -19.28 6.09 13.34
C ASP A 128 -18.99 4.75 12.66
N TYR A 129 -18.11 4.74 11.64
CA TYR A 129 -17.71 3.50 10.96
C TYR A 129 -16.88 2.58 11.85
N VAL A 130 -16.01 3.15 12.69
CA VAL A 130 -15.22 2.38 13.66
C VAL A 130 -16.15 1.74 14.70
N SER A 131 -17.10 2.51 15.25
CA SER A 131 -18.10 1.99 16.19
C SER A 131 -18.96 0.89 15.57
N LYS A 132 -19.39 1.05 14.31
CA LYS A 132 -20.11 0.01 13.55
C LYS A 132 -19.28 -1.24 13.27
N SER A 133 -17.96 -1.14 13.34
CA SER A 133 -17.02 -2.26 13.25
C SER A 133 -16.71 -2.88 14.63
N GLY A 134 -17.53 -2.58 15.62
CA GLY A 134 -17.40 -3.06 17.01
C GLY A 134 -16.47 -2.22 17.87
N GLY A 135 -15.93 -1.11 17.36
CA GLY A 135 -14.94 -0.28 18.05
C GLY A 135 -13.52 -0.78 17.85
N VAL A 136 -12.57 -0.07 18.47
CA VAL A 136 -11.15 -0.45 18.46
C VAL A 136 -10.89 -1.55 19.48
N THR A 137 -9.99 -2.48 19.13
CA THR A 137 -9.46 -3.44 20.11
C THR A 137 -8.27 -2.81 20.82
N GLU A 138 -8.24 -2.87 22.15
CA GLU A 138 -7.02 -2.53 22.90
C GLU A 138 -5.94 -3.59 22.67
N ARG A 139 -4.69 -3.13 22.66
CA ARG A 139 -3.51 -3.93 22.38
C ARG A 139 -3.01 -4.65 23.63
#